data_AF-A0A3M2LR69-F1
#
_entry.id   AF-A0A3M2LR69-F1
#
_cell.length_a   1.000
_cell.length_b   1.000
_cell.length_c   1.000
_cell.angle_alpha   90.00
_cell.angle_beta   90.00
_cell.angle_gamma   90.00
#
_symmetry.space_group_name_H-M   'P 1'
#
loop_
_entity.id
_entity.type
_entity.pdbx_description
1 polymer ?
#
loop_
_entity_poly.entity_id
_entity_poly.type
_entity_poly.pdbx_seq_one_letter_code
_entity_poly.pdbx_strand_id
1 'polypeptide(L)'
;MIMASRKPTQVVPSSALEDAVREQLIGWGLVDSAEGASALDLARRLDAGDVRASAAAMLHGQLRALLSDLRKLAPPADSDDAVDELAAQREQRRRAAGMP
;
A
#
# COMPACT_ATOMS: atom_id res chain seq x y z
N MET A 1 -16.80 -43.78 0.08
CA MET A 1 -17.08 -42.49 -0.58
C MET A 1 -17.00 -41.39 0.49
N ILE A 2 -15.85 -40.73 0.61
CA ILE A 2 -15.62 -39.70 1.66
C ILE A 2 -15.98 -38.35 1.05
N MET A 3 -17.10 -37.77 1.47
CA MET A 3 -17.46 -36.41 1.11
C MET A 3 -16.56 -35.44 1.91
N ALA A 4 -15.63 -34.79 1.21
CA ALA A 4 -14.82 -33.72 1.75
C ALA A 4 -15.73 -32.53 2.11
N SER A 5 -15.91 -32.31 3.41
CA SER A 5 -16.62 -31.16 3.95
C SER A 5 -15.78 -29.90 3.68
N ARG A 6 -16.14 -29.13 2.65
CA ARG A 6 -15.60 -27.78 2.45
C ARG A 6 -16.13 -26.91 3.57
N LYS A 7 -15.27 -26.57 4.54
CA LYS A 7 -15.60 -25.54 5.53
C LYS A 7 -15.92 -24.25 4.76
N PRO A 8 -17.02 -23.55 5.08
CA PRO A 8 -17.32 -22.28 4.46
C PRO A 8 -16.17 -21.32 4.75
N THR A 9 -15.64 -20.70 3.70
CA THR A 9 -14.67 -19.60 3.80
C THR A 9 -15.33 -18.51 4.63
N GLN A 10 -15.00 -18.43 5.92
CA GLN A 10 -15.39 -17.29 6.74
C GLN A 10 -14.70 -16.07 6.14
N VAL A 11 -15.49 -15.19 5.55
CA VAL A 11 -15.06 -13.83 5.24
C VAL A 11 -14.97 -13.13 6.59
N VAL A 12 -13.78 -13.15 7.19
CA VAL A 12 -13.52 -12.34 8.37
C VAL A 12 -13.65 -10.89 7.92
N PRO A 13 -14.54 -10.07 8.54
CA PRO A 13 -14.65 -8.66 8.17
C PRO A 13 -13.28 -8.02 8.43
N SER A 14 -12.70 -7.43 7.38
CA SER A 14 -11.44 -6.71 7.50
C SER A 14 -11.65 -5.50 8.41
N SER A 15 -10.68 -5.23 9.26
CA SER A 15 -10.70 -4.11 10.19
C SER A 15 -10.27 -2.82 9.49
N ALA A 16 -10.66 -1.66 10.04
CA ALA A 16 -10.35 -0.37 9.42
C ALA A 16 -8.83 -0.12 9.21
N LEU A 17 -7.97 -0.66 10.09
CA LEU A 17 -6.52 -0.56 9.93
C LEU A 17 -6.01 -1.53 8.86
N GLU A 18 -6.51 -2.77 8.78
CA GLU A 18 -6.15 -3.69 7.69
C GLU A 18 -6.57 -3.12 6.34
N ASP A 19 -7.77 -2.55 6.22
CA ASP A 19 -8.26 -1.90 5.00
C ASP A 19 -7.37 -0.72 4.59
N ALA A 20 -7.02 0.16 5.53
CA ALA A 20 -6.13 1.30 5.25
C ALA A 20 -4.72 0.85 4.80
N VAL A 21 -4.18 -0.20 5.40
CA VAL A 21 -2.88 -0.77 4.99
C VAL A 21 -3.00 -1.40 3.60
N ARG A 22 -4.09 -2.11 3.32
CA ARG A 22 -4.35 -2.72 2.02
C ARG A 22 -4.43 -1.68 0.91
N GLU A 23 -5.17 -0.60 1.13
CA GLU A 23 -5.27 0.51 0.17
C GLU A 23 -3.90 1.13 -0.14
N GLN A 24 -3.06 1.35 0.88
CA GLN A 24 -1.69 1.83 0.67
C GLN A 24 -0.85 0.87 -0.17
N LEU A 25 -0.91 -0.43 0.13
CA LEU A 25 -0.15 -1.44 -0.61
C LEU A 25 -0.62 -1.57 -2.07
N ILE A 26 -1.92 -1.45 -2.32
CA ILE A 26 -2.48 -1.38 -3.69
C ILE A 26 -1.91 -0.16 -4.41
N GLY A 27 -1.93 1.01 -3.77
CA GLY A 27 -1.36 2.24 -4.34
C GLY A 27 0.13 2.16 -4.65
N TRP A 28 0.88 1.31 -3.94
CA TRP A 28 2.30 1.05 -4.21
C TRP A 28 2.55 -0.12 -5.15
N GLY A 29 1.52 -0.86 -5.57
CA GLY A 29 1.67 -2.08 -6.37
C GLY A 29 2.36 -3.23 -5.61
N LEU A 30 2.28 -3.24 -4.27
CA LEU A 30 2.99 -4.18 -3.39
C LEU A 30 2.04 -5.11 -2.61
N VAL A 31 0.74 -5.12 -2.93
CA VAL A 31 -0.26 -5.92 -2.20
C VAL A 31 0.00 -7.43 -2.27
N ASP A 32 0.55 -7.92 -3.38
CA ASP A 32 0.86 -9.34 -3.60
C ASP A 32 2.31 -9.72 -3.24
N SER A 33 3.09 -8.78 -2.69
CA SER A 33 4.46 -9.10 -2.24
C SER A 33 4.47 -9.81 -0.88
N ALA A 34 5.57 -10.51 -0.58
CA ALA A 34 5.74 -11.19 0.71
C ALA A 34 5.73 -10.19 1.88
N GLU A 35 6.31 -9.02 1.66
CA GLU A 35 6.34 -7.92 2.62
C GLU A 35 4.96 -7.28 2.79
N GLY A 36 4.20 -7.13 1.69
CA GLY A 36 2.82 -6.65 1.73
C GLY A 36 1.91 -7.60 2.52
N ALA A 37 2.03 -8.91 2.28
CA ALA A 37 1.33 -9.93 3.06
C ALA A 37 1.69 -9.87 4.56
N SER A 38 2.96 -9.61 4.88
CA SER A 38 3.43 -9.46 6.26
C SER A 38 2.86 -8.20 6.93
N ALA A 39 2.74 -7.08 6.21
CA ALA A 39 2.11 -5.87 6.72
C ALA A 39 0.63 -6.07 7.02
N LEU A 40 -0.10 -6.79 6.16
CA LEU A 40 -1.51 -7.14 6.40
C LEU A 40 -1.68 -8.07 7.61
N ASP A 41 -0.78 -9.04 7.81
CA ASP A 41 -0.80 -9.89 9.00
C ASP A 41 -0.61 -9.08 10.30
N LEU A 42 0.37 -8.17 10.31
CA LEU A 42 0.59 -7.28 11.46
C LEU A 42 -0.62 -6.41 11.77
N ALA A 43 -1.28 -5.85 10.75
CA ALA A 43 -2.51 -5.08 10.90
C ALA A 43 -3.63 -5.92 11.52
N ARG A 44 -3.89 -7.13 10.99
CA ARG A 44 -4.90 -8.06 11.55
C ARG A 44 -4.64 -8.41 13.01
N ARG A 45 -3.37 -8.64 13.36
CA ARG A 45 -2.99 -8.98 14.75
C ARG A 45 -3.16 -7.80 15.70
N LEU A 46 -2.93 -6.58 15.25
CA LEU A 46 -3.18 -5.36 16.03
C LEU A 46 -4.68 -5.17 16.29
N ASP A 47 -5.53 -5.44 15.30
CA ASP A 47 -6.98 -5.28 15.43
C ASP A 47 -7.68 -6.41 16.20
N ALA A 48 -7.10 -7.61 16.24
CA ALA A 48 -7.67 -8.73 16.97
C ALA A 48 -7.83 -8.47 18.49
N GLY A 49 -7.17 -7.45 19.04
CA GLY A 49 -7.36 -7.00 20.43
C GLY A 49 -6.84 -7.98 21.51
N ASP A 50 -6.37 -9.16 21.12
CA ASP A 50 -5.86 -10.21 22.02
C ASP A 50 -4.36 -10.07 22.34
N VAL A 51 -3.79 -8.90 22.04
CA VAL A 51 -2.37 -8.62 22.22
C VAL A 51 -2.17 -7.76 23.46
N ARG A 52 -1.28 -8.19 24.37
CA ARG A 52 -0.89 -7.38 25.53
C ARG A 52 -0.38 -6.00 25.08
N ALA A 53 -0.68 -4.95 25.85
CA ALA A 53 -0.35 -3.56 25.48
C ALA A 53 1.12 -3.35 25.07
N SER A 54 2.08 -3.97 25.77
CA SER A 54 3.50 -3.89 25.41
C SER A 54 3.83 -4.54 24.07
N ALA A 55 3.20 -5.68 23.77
CA ALA A 55 3.35 -6.36 22.48
C ALA A 55 2.65 -5.58 21.36
N ALA A 56 1.49 -4.96 21.63
CA ALA A 56 0.81 -4.10 20.67
C ALA A 56 1.67 -2.89 20.28
N ALA A 57 2.33 -2.24 21.25
CA ALA A 57 3.26 -1.15 20.99
C ALA A 57 4.43 -1.58 20.08
N MET A 58 4.98 -2.78 20.31
CA MET A 58 6.02 -3.34 19.44
C MET A 58 5.50 -3.62 18.03
N LEU A 59 4.31 -4.23 17.88
CA LEU A 59 3.71 -4.51 16.57
C LEU A 59 3.43 -3.22 15.80
N HIS A 60 2.96 -2.14 16.46
CA HIS A 60 2.80 -0.83 15.83
C HIS A 60 4.13 -0.27 15.31
N GLY A 61 5.21 -0.42 16.09
CA GLY A 61 6.55 -0.03 15.67
C GLY A 61 7.03 -0.80 14.45
N GLN A 62 6.84 -2.12 14.44
CA GLN A 62 7.20 -3.00 13.33
C GLN A 62 6.40 -2.69 12.07
N LEU A 63 5.08 -2.50 12.18
CA LEU A 63 4.23 -2.12 11.07
C LEU A 63 4.68 -0.78 10.46
N ARG A 64 4.99 0.22 11.29
CA ARG A 64 5.50 1.51 10.82
C ARG A 64 6.84 1.38 10.10
N ALA A 65 7.77 0.59 10.63
CA ALA A 65 9.07 0.36 10.00
C ALA A 65 8.90 -0.33 8.64
N LEU A 66 8.09 -1.39 8.58
CA LEU A 66 7.82 -2.14 7.36
C LEU A 66 7.17 -1.27 6.28
N LEU A 67 6.15 -0.47 6.63
CA LEU A 67 5.51 0.44 5.68
C LEU A 67 6.48 1.54 5.18
N SER A 68 7.39 2.00 6.03
CA SER A 68 8.44 2.95 5.64
C SER A 68 9.40 2.33 4.62
N ASP A 69 9.78 1.07 4.80
CA ASP A 69 10.64 0.35 3.86
C ASP A 69 9.93 0.04 2.55
N LEU A 70 8.66 -0.39 2.61
CA LEU A 70 7.83 -0.61 1.43
C LEU A 70 7.63 0.66 0.62
N ARG A 71 7.44 1.80 1.27
CA ARG A 71 7.34 3.09 0.57
C ARG A 71 8.60 3.46 -0.22
N LYS A 72 9.78 3.00 0.19
CA LYS A 72 11.04 3.22 -0.55
C LYS A 72 11.17 2.31 -1.76
N LEU A 73 10.52 1.13 -1.71
CA LEU A 73 10.48 0.15 -2.79
C LEU A 73 9.34 0.41 -3.78
N ALA A 74 8.32 1.13 -3.34
CA ALA A 74 7.22 1.56 -4.19
C ALA A 74 7.80 2.28 -5.42
N PRO A 75 7.25 2.02 -6.62
CA PRO A 75 7.60 2.81 -7.79
C PRO A 75 7.45 4.29 -7.43
N PRO A 76 8.35 5.17 -7.90
CA PRO A 76 8.12 6.60 -7.74
C PRO A 76 6.71 6.87 -8.26
N ALA A 77 5.85 7.47 -7.43
CA ALA A 77 4.54 7.89 -7.89
C ALA A 77 4.78 8.65 -9.18
N ASP A 78 4.18 8.19 -10.28
CA ASP A 78 4.37 8.79 -11.60
C ASP A 78 4.28 10.30 -11.40
N SER A 79 5.44 10.95 -11.48
CA SER A 79 5.50 12.38 -11.62
C SER A 79 5.19 12.58 -13.09
N ASP A 80 3.93 12.31 -13.44
CA ASP A 80 3.38 12.40 -14.79
C ASP A 80 3.42 13.86 -15.30
N ASP A 81 3.87 14.80 -14.46
CA ASP A 81 3.92 16.21 -14.78
C ASP A 81 5.33 16.77 -15.02
N ALA A 82 6.44 16.19 -14.52
CA ALA A 82 7.71 16.94 -14.58
C ALA A 82 8.29 17.11 -16.00
N VAL A 83 8.17 16.08 -16.85
CA VAL A 83 8.66 16.11 -18.23
C VAL A 83 7.61 16.65 -19.19
N ASP A 84 6.33 16.33 -18.96
CA ASP A 84 5.21 16.80 -19.77
C ASP A 84 4.90 18.28 -19.52
N GLU A 85 5.01 18.79 -18.28
CA GLU A 85 4.99 20.24 -18.02
C GLU A 85 6.16 20.95 -18.72
N LEU A 86 7.35 20.35 -18.73
CA LEU A 86 8.51 20.96 -19.40
C LEU A 86 8.30 21.04 -20.92
N ALA A 87 7.70 19.99 -21.51
CA ALA A 87 7.35 19.95 -22.92
C ALA A 87 6.25 20.97 -23.25
N ALA A 88 5.19 21.03 -22.44
CA ALA A 88 4.11 22.01 -22.57
C ALA A 88 4.61 23.45 -22.42
N GLN A 89 5.54 23.70 -21.50
CA GLN A 89 6.12 25.02 -21.26
C GLN A 89 7.05 25.46 -22.40
N ARG A 90 7.79 24.52 -23.02
CA ARG A 90 8.58 24.81 -24.23
C ARG A 90 7.70 25.14 -25.42
N GLU A 91 6.61 24.39 -25.61
CA GLU A 91 5.63 24.63 -26.67
C GLU A 91 4.94 25.99 -26.49
N GLN A 92 4.54 26.35 -25.26
CA GLN A 92 4.01 27.67 -24.95
C GLN A 92 5.01 28.79 -25.25
N ARG A 93 6.29 28.61 -24.90
CA ARG A 93 7.34 29.61 -25.21
C ARG A 93 7.57 29.75 -26.71
N ARG A 94 7.52 28.66 -27.50
CA ARG A 94 7.66 28.71 -28.97
C ARG A 94 6.49 29.47 -29.61
N ARG A 95 5.26 29.17 -29.20
CA ARG A 95 4.06 29.86 -29.69
C ARG A 95 4.03 31.34 -29.31
N ALA A 96 4.44 31.68 -28.09
CA ALA A 96 4.52 33.07 -27.63
C ALA A 96 5.66 33.87 -28.29
N ALA A 97 6.75 33.19 -28.68
CA ALA A 97 7.88 33.81 -29.38
C ALA A 97 7.70 33.92 -30.91
N GLY A 98 6.59 33.41 -31.47
CA GLY A 98 6.26 33.57 -32.88
C GLY A 98 7.21 32.85 -33.86
N MET A 99 7.94 31.83 -33.41
CA MET A 99 8.73 30.98 -34.31
C MET A 99 7.91 29.74 -34.72
N PRO A 100 7.60 29.57 -36.02
CA PRO A 100 7.04 28.32 -36.56
C PRO A 100 8.04 27.16 -36.50
#